data_AF-X1AFH5-F1
#
_entry.id   AF-X1AFH5-F1
#
_cell.length_a   1.000
_cell.length_b   1.000
_cell.length_c   1.000
_cell.angle_alpha   90.00
_cell.angle_beta   90.00
_cell.angle_gamma   90.00
#
_symmetry.space_group_name_H-M   'P 1'
#
loop_
_entity.id
_entity.type
_entity.pdbx_description
1 polymer ?
#
loop_
_entity_poly.entity_id
_entity_poly.type
_entity_poly.pdbx_seq_one_letter_code
_entity_poly.pdbx_strand_id
1 'polypeptide(L)'
;MAAEAYWSKRVSGGGSGTGIASLINKTTDVANASRKIKSEEIENAQANGIEPIEFVVARDAIAIIVNPNNPISELTLQQLSDIYSGKINNWQELGG
;
A
#
# COMPACT_ATOMS: atom_id res chain seq x y z
N MET A 1 -29.86 -24.03 -22.29
CA MET A 1 -29.81 -22.68 -21.66
C MET A 1 -28.38 -22.45 -21.20
N ALA A 2 -27.63 -21.61 -21.89
CA ALA A 2 -26.29 -21.21 -21.43
C ALA A 2 -26.47 -20.05 -20.44
N ALA A 3 -26.02 -20.21 -19.19
CA ALA A 3 -25.95 -19.11 -18.25
C ALA A 3 -24.78 -18.21 -18.69
N GLU A 4 -25.10 -16.98 -19.10
CA GLU A 4 -24.07 -15.96 -19.31
C GLU A 4 -23.42 -15.65 -17.97
N ALA A 5 -22.10 -15.83 -17.88
CA ALA A 5 -21.33 -15.48 -16.70
C ALA A 5 -21.27 -13.94 -16.58
N TYR A 6 -22.10 -13.38 -15.70
CA TYR A 6 -22.00 -11.97 -15.34
C TYR A 6 -20.76 -11.75 -14.46
N TRP A 7 -19.75 -11.08 -15.01
CA TRP A 7 -18.59 -10.65 -14.25
C TRP A 7 -18.96 -9.45 -13.39
N SER A 8 -19.20 -9.65 -12.10
CA SER A 8 -19.36 -8.53 -11.16
C SER A 8 -18.00 -8.09 -10.65
N LYS A 9 -17.61 -6.83 -10.94
CA LYS A 9 -16.38 -6.23 -10.39
C LYS A 9 -16.73 -5.44 -9.12
N ARG A 10 -16.07 -5.75 -8.01
CA ARG A 10 -16.14 -4.99 -6.76
C ARG A 10 -14.73 -4.66 -6.31
N VAL A 11 -14.54 -3.45 -5.81
CA VAL A 11 -13.28 -3.00 -5.23
C VAL A 11 -13.54 -2.59 -3.80
N SER A 12 -12.75 -3.14 -2.87
CA SER A 12 -12.78 -2.80 -1.46
C SER A 12 -11.41 -2.32 -1.01
N GLY A 13 -11.38 -1.28 -0.16
CA GLY A 13 -10.16 -0.77 0.47
C GLY A 13 -9.76 -1.59 1.71
N GLY A 14 -8.75 -1.11 2.44
CA GLY A 14 -8.22 -1.74 3.65
C GLY A 14 -6.69 -1.87 3.68
N GLY A 15 -6.03 -1.64 2.53
CA GLY A 15 -4.58 -1.69 2.38
C GLY A 15 -4.07 -3.10 2.07
N SER A 16 -2.76 -3.19 1.80
CA SER A 16 -2.10 -4.41 1.28
C SER A 16 -2.31 -5.64 2.18
N GLY A 17 -2.24 -5.48 3.51
CA GLY A 17 -2.45 -6.58 4.45
C GLY A 17 -3.87 -7.15 4.37
N THR A 18 -4.89 -6.29 4.33
CA THR A 18 -6.29 -6.71 4.19
C THR A 18 -6.55 -7.38 2.84
N GLY A 19 -5.95 -6.86 1.75
CA GLY A 19 -6.05 -7.48 0.43
C GLY A 19 -5.47 -8.90 0.42
N ILE A 20 -4.24 -9.07 0.92
CA ILE A 20 -3.57 -10.37 1.00
C ILE A 20 -4.36 -11.33 1.89
N ALA A 21 -4.84 -10.88 3.06
CA ALA A 21 -5.67 -11.71 3.94
C ALA A 21 -6.98 -12.14 3.26
N SER A 22 -7.60 -11.27 2.46
CA SER A 22 -8.81 -11.60 1.70
C SER A 22 -8.56 -12.64 0.62
N LEU A 23 -7.39 -12.59 -0.03
CA LEU A 23 -6.97 -13.59 -1.01
C LEU A 23 -6.77 -14.96 -0.32
N ILE A 24 -6.05 -14.99 0.80
CA ILE A 24 -5.80 -16.20 1.60
C ILE A 24 -7.12 -16.82 2.08
N ASN A 25 -8.06 -15.98 2.52
CA ASN A 25 -9.38 -16.38 3.01
C ASN A 25 -10.39 -16.68 1.90
N LYS A 26 -9.98 -16.61 0.62
CA LYS A 26 -10.83 -16.90 -0.55
C LYS A 26 -12.06 -15.99 -0.68
N THR A 27 -11.96 -14.76 -0.17
CA THR A 27 -13.02 -13.75 -0.27
C THR A 27 -12.80 -12.74 -1.40
N THR A 28 -11.64 -12.77 -2.04
CA THR A 28 -11.34 -12.05 -3.29
C THR A 28 -10.54 -12.94 -4.23
N ASP A 29 -10.69 -12.72 -5.53
CA ASP A 29 -9.91 -13.42 -6.57
C ASP A 29 -8.53 -12.77 -6.78
N VAL A 30 -8.44 -11.46 -6.59
CA VAL A 30 -7.22 -10.66 -6.80
C VAL A 30 -7.03 -9.71 -5.63
N ALA A 31 -5.79 -9.63 -5.12
CA ALA A 31 -5.37 -8.66 -4.12
C ALA A 31 -4.38 -7.67 -4.74
N ASN A 32 -4.62 -6.38 -4.55
CA ASN A 32 -3.63 -5.34 -4.83
C ASN A 32 -2.77 -5.10 -3.58
N ALA A 33 -1.46 -4.98 -3.75
CA ALA A 33 -0.52 -4.74 -2.66
C ALA A 33 0.59 -3.80 -3.12
N SER A 34 0.91 -2.82 -2.28
CA SER A 34 2.03 -1.87 -2.44
C SER A 34 3.38 -2.43 -1.94
N ARG A 35 3.42 -3.70 -1.55
CA ARG A 35 4.61 -4.39 -1.07
C ARG A 35 4.55 -5.86 -1.50
N LYS A 36 5.70 -6.52 -1.44
CA LYS A 36 5.76 -7.98 -1.55
C LYS A 36 4.96 -8.66 -0.46
N ILE A 37 4.43 -9.84 -0.77
CA ILE A 37 3.85 -10.74 0.24
C ILE A 37 4.95 -11.17 1.23
N LYS A 38 4.62 -11.26 2.52
CA LYS A 38 5.56 -11.70 3.57
C LYS A 38 5.65 -13.22 3.60
N SER A 39 6.76 -13.76 4.09
CA SER A 39 6.94 -15.21 4.26
C SER A 39 5.81 -15.84 5.08
N GLU A 40 5.43 -15.24 6.20
CA GLU A 40 4.30 -15.71 7.04
C GLU A 40 2.96 -15.68 6.28
N GLU A 41 2.74 -14.71 5.38
CA GLU A 41 1.54 -14.65 4.56
C GLU A 41 1.54 -15.75 3.47
N ILE A 42 2.71 -16.09 2.93
CA ILE A 42 2.86 -17.24 2.00
C ILE A 42 2.56 -18.55 2.72
N GLU A 43 3.13 -18.76 3.91
CA GLU A 43 2.90 -19.96 4.72
C GLU A 43 1.40 -20.12 5.04
N ASN A 44 0.74 -19.03 5.43
CA ASN A 44 -0.70 -19.01 5.66
C ASN A 44 -1.51 -19.28 4.39
N ALA A 45 -1.09 -18.77 3.23
CA ALA A 45 -1.74 -19.05 1.95
C ALA A 45 -1.67 -20.55 1.61
N GLN A 46 -0.48 -21.14 1.72
CA GLN A 46 -0.24 -22.55 1.46
C GLN A 46 -1.03 -23.46 2.40
N ALA A 47 -1.09 -23.12 3.69
CA ALA A 47 -1.93 -23.81 4.67
C ALA A 47 -3.44 -23.76 4.30
N ASN A 48 -3.87 -22.72 3.59
CA ASN A 48 -5.24 -22.57 3.07
C ASN A 48 -5.43 -23.12 1.64
N GLY A 49 -4.41 -23.77 1.08
CA GLY A 49 -4.42 -24.32 -0.29
C GLY A 49 -4.46 -23.24 -1.37
N ILE A 50 -3.93 -22.06 -1.09
CA ILE A 50 -3.73 -20.97 -2.04
C ILE A 50 -2.25 -20.84 -2.33
N GLU A 51 -1.89 -20.77 -3.61
CA GLU A 51 -0.55 -20.43 -4.06
C GLU A 51 -0.61 -19.02 -4.69
N PRO A 52 -0.19 -17.97 -3.96
CA PRO A 52 -0.21 -16.61 -4.48
C PRO A 52 0.79 -16.43 -5.62
N ILE A 53 0.37 -15.78 -6.71
CA ILE A 53 1.26 -15.42 -7.82
C ILE A 53 1.34 -13.90 -7.88
N GLU A 54 2.56 -13.37 -7.71
CA GLU A 54 2.81 -11.93 -7.73
C GLU A 54 3.07 -11.40 -9.14
N PHE A 55 2.38 -10.32 -9.51
CA PHE A 55 2.61 -9.58 -10.75
C PHE A 55 2.90 -8.11 -10.43
N VAL A 56 4.03 -7.60 -10.92
CA VAL A 56 4.33 -6.16 -10.85
C VAL A 56 3.57 -5.46 -11.96
N VAL A 57 2.50 -4.75 -11.60
CA VAL A 57 1.63 -4.04 -12.56
C VAL A 57 1.94 -2.55 -12.69
N ALA A 58 2.61 -1.97 -11.69
CA ALA A 58 2.94 -0.55 -11.66
C ALA A 58 4.14 -0.27 -10.74
N ARG A 59 4.72 0.93 -10.88
CA ARG A 59 5.63 1.55 -9.92
C ARG A 59 5.00 2.85 -9.47
N ASP A 60 4.82 3.01 -8.16
CA ASP A 60 4.28 4.22 -7.55
C ASP A 60 5.40 5.11 -6.99
N ALA A 61 5.06 6.37 -6.73
CA ALA A 61 5.91 7.34 -6.06
C ALA A 61 5.13 7.99 -4.92
N ILE A 62 5.82 8.27 -3.82
CA ILE A 62 5.26 9.00 -2.68
C ILE A 62 5.63 10.47 -2.85
N ALA A 63 4.61 11.34 -2.86
CA ALA A 63 4.78 12.78 -2.86
C ALA A 63 4.54 13.34 -1.46
N ILE A 64 5.42 14.26 -1.03
CA ILE A 64 5.26 14.99 0.22
C ILE A 64 4.52 16.28 -0.10
N ILE A 65 3.36 16.48 0.52
CA ILE A 65 2.52 17.66 0.33
C ILE A 65 2.51 18.43 1.65
N VAL A 66 2.83 19.72 1.57
CA VAL A 66 2.78 20.66 2.70
C VAL A 66 1.65 21.67 2.48
N ASN A 67 1.32 22.44 3.53
CA ASN A 67 0.36 23.54 3.41
C ASN A 67 0.84 24.56 2.35
N PRO A 68 -0.03 25.12 1.50
CA PRO A 68 0.36 26.10 0.48
C PRO A 68 1.05 27.36 1.02
N ASN A 69 0.83 27.72 2.29
CA ASN A 69 1.47 28.87 2.94
C ASN A 69 2.83 28.53 3.59
N ASN A 70 3.25 27.26 3.59
CA ASN A 70 4.58 26.88 4.06
C ASN A 70 5.62 27.37 3.04
N PRO A 71 6.58 28.24 3.42
CA PRO A 71 7.53 28.81 2.48
C PRO A 71 8.59 27.82 2.00
N ILE A 72 8.69 26.64 2.62
CA ILE A 72 9.67 25.61 2.27
C ILE A 72 9.29 24.99 0.92
N SER A 73 10.15 25.19 -0.08
CA SER A 73 9.98 24.66 -1.43
C SER A 73 10.68 23.32 -1.67
N GLU A 74 11.62 22.94 -0.81
CA GLU A 74 12.41 21.72 -0.96
C GLU A 74 12.80 21.13 0.41
N LEU A 75 12.92 19.81 0.45
CA LEU A 75 13.36 19.06 1.63
C LEU A 75 14.35 17.99 1.19
N THR A 76 15.44 17.87 1.93
CA THR A 76 16.36 16.73 1.80
C THR A 76 15.73 15.48 2.40
N LEU A 77 16.20 14.29 1.97
CA LEU A 77 15.76 13.02 2.55
C LEU A 77 16.04 12.93 4.06
N GLN A 78 17.14 13.56 4.53
CA GLN A 78 17.47 13.59 5.95
C GLN A 78 16.44 14.43 6.74
N GLN A 79 16.07 15.61 6.24
CA GLN A 79 15.03 16.43 6.86
C GLN A 79 13.68 15.70 6.91
N LEU A 80 13.30 15.00 5.83
CA LEU A 80 12.09 14.17 5.83
C LEU A 80 12.15 13.06 6.90
N SER A 81 13.29 12.38 7.02
CA SER A 81 13.51 11.36 8.06
C SER A 81 13.38 11.95 9.47
N ASP A 82 13.97 13.12 9.71
CA ASP A 82 13.93 13.78 11.01
C ASP A 82 12.51 14.32 11.34
N ILE A 83 11.74 14.74 10.33
CA ILE A 83 10.30 15.07 10.48
C ILE A 83 9.49 13.83 10.86
N TYR A 84 9.58 12.75 10.08
CA TYR A 84 8.75 11.54 10.30
C TYR A 84 9.15 10.75 11.57
N SER A 85 10.38 10.93 12.06
CA SER A 85 10.82 10.41 13.36
C SER A 85 10.46 11.33 14.53
N GLY A 86 9.97 12.55 14.27
CA GLY A 86 9.57 13.53 15.28
C GLY A 86 10.73 14.30 15.92
N LYS A 87 11.96 14.15 15.41
CA LYS A 87 13.12 14.95 15.85
C LYS A 87 12.98 16.41 15.46
N ILE A 88 12.47 16.66 14.26
CA ILE A 88 11.99 17.98 13.83
C ILE A 88 10.47 17.93 13.94
N ASN A 89 9.90 18.86 14.68
CA ASN A 89 8.44 18.93 14.86
C ASN A 89 7.88 20.34 14.66
N ASN A 90 8.76 21.31 14.38
CA ASN A 90 8.38 22.67 14.04
C ASN A 90 9.04 23.10 12.73
N TRP A 91 8.23 23.63 11.80
CA TRP A 91 8.69 24.11 10.51
C TRP A 91 9.72 25.25 10.60
N GLN A 92 9.70 26.02 11.71
CA GLN A 92 10.67 27.09 11.96
C GLN A 92 12.12 26.58 12.03
N GLU A 93 12.31 25.31 12.39
CA GLU A 93 13.64 24.65 12.42
C GLU A 93 14.22 24.46 11.00
N LEU A 94 13.38 24.58 9.97
CA LEU A 94 13.72 24.39 8.56
C LEU A 94 13.59 25.68 7.73
N GLY A 95 13.36 26.82 8.39
CA GLY A 95 13.12 28.11 7.72
C GLY A 95 11.67 28.35 7.30
N GLY A 96 10.71 27.62 7.87
CA GLY A 96 9.27 27.84 7.76
C GLY A 96 8.61 28.15 9.09
#